data_AF-A0A943PWL7-F1
#
_entry.id   AF-A0A943PWL7-F1
#
_cell.length_a   1.000
_cell.length_b   1.000
_cell.length_c   1.000
_cell.angle_alpha   90.00
_cell.angle_beta   90.00
_cell.angle_gamma   90.00
#
_symmetry.space_group_name_H-M   'P 1'
#
loop_
_entity.id
_entity.type
_entity.pdbx_description
1 polymer ?
#
loop_
_entity_poly.entity_id
_entity_poly.type
_entity_poly.pdbx_seq_one_letter_code
_entity_poly.pdbx_strand_id
1 'polypeptide(L)'
;MILGIGNDIVEISRIAKAISNEKFLKRVYTEKEIEIISKKGNSEASYAGRFSAKEAISKALGTGVRNFNLTDIEILNDELGKPFVVFKNNLLEIMKGKKIEISISHSREYATAIAILIEKE
;
A
#
# COMPACT_ATOMS: atom_id res chain seq x y z
N MET A 1 -16.61 -13.93 -5.10
CA MET A 1 -17.25 -12.71 -5.68
C MET A 1 -16.34 -11.48 -5.53
N ILE A 2 -16.50 -10.43 -6.36
CA ILE A 2 -15.86 -9.11 -6.12
C ILE A 2 -16.67 -8.36 -5.06
N LEU A 3 -15.99 -7.92 -4.00
CA LEU A 3 -16.59 -7.23 -2.85
C LEU A 3 -16.36 -5.72 -2.86
N GLY A 4 -15.28 -5.26 -3.51
CA GLY A 4 -14.93 -3.84 -3.55
C GLY A 4 -13.76 -3.55 -4.48
N ILE A 5 -13.67 -2.29 -4.92
CA ILE A 5 -12.59 -1.78 -5.76
C ILE A 5 -12.08 -0.46 -5.20
N GLY A 6 -10.80 -0.18 -5.41
CA GLY A 6 -10.20 1.09 -5.06
C GLY A 6 -9.11 1.47 -6.03
N ASN A 7 -9.02 2.75 -6.36
CA ASN A 7 -7.98 3.31 -7.20
C ASN A 7 -7.46 4.58 -6.54
N ASP A 8 -6.16 4.82 -6.68
CA ASP A 8 -5.51 6.02 -6.18
C ASP A 8 -4.36 6.47 -7.08
N ILE A 9 -4.01 7.76 -7.01
CA ILE A 9 -2.88 8.36 -7.72
C ILE A 9 -2.28 9.46 -6.85
N VAL A 10 -0.95 9.54 -6.82
CA VAL A 10 -0.19 10.52 -6.05
C VAL A 10 0.97 11.10 -6.84
N GLU A 11 1.27 12.37 -6.59
CA GLU A 11 2.52 12.99 -7.02
C GLU A 11 3.71 12.41 -6.23
N ILE A 12 4.73 11.93 -6.94
CA ILE A 12 5.95 11.38 -6.35
C ILE A 12 6.67 12.45 -5.52
N SER A 13 6.74 13.68 -6.05
CA SER A 13 7.39 14.83 -5.38
C SER A 13 6.75 15.19 -4.04
N ARG A 14 5.42 15.02 -3.92
CA ARG A 14 4.68 15.22 -2.67
C ARG A 14 5.07 14.18 -1.63
N ILE A 15 5.20 12.91 -2.05
CA ILE A 15 5.60 11.82 -1.16
C ILE A 15 7.07 11.97 -0.76
N ALA A 16 7.96 12.32 -1.70
CA ALA A 16 9.37 12.58 -1.43
C ALA A 16 9.56 13.63 -0.31
N LYS A 17 8.83 14.75 -0.38
CA LYS A 17 8.82 15.77 0.68
C LYS A 17 8.30 15.20 1.99
N ALA A 18 7.22 14.42 1.96
CA ALA A 18 6.60 13.89 3.17
C ALA A 18 7.48 12.86 3.89
N ILE A 19 8.18 11.99 3.16
CA ILE A 19 9.04 10.95 3.75
C ILE A 19 10.32 11.49 4.38
N SER A 20 10.70 12.74 4.10
CA SER A 20 11.77 13.43 4.83
C SER A 20 11.44 13.64 6.32
N ASN A 21 10.14 13.61 6.67
CA ASN A 21 9.69 13.62 8.04
C ASN A 21 9.55 12.18 8.57
N GLU A 22 10.42 11.81 9.51
CA GLU A 22 10.46 10.47 10.12
C GLU A 22 9.11 10.05 10.73
N LYS A 23 8.36 10.99 11.34
CA LYS A 23 7.04 10.68 11.91
C LYS A 23 6.05 10.28 10.81
N PHE A 24 6.10 10.93 9.65
CA PHE A 24 5.26 10.55 8.52
C PHE A 24 5.69 9.18 7.97
N LEU A 25 6.99 8.98 7.76
CA LEU A 25 7.54 7.72 7.26
C LEU A 25 7.07 6.54 8.12
N LYS A 26 7.27 6.60 9.44
CA LYS A 26 6.89 5.54 10.39
C LYS A 26 5.38 5.38 10.58
N ARG A 27 4.58 6.39 10.25
CA ARG A 27 3.11 6.30 10.29
C ARG A 27 2.52 5.60 9.07
N VAL A 28 3.21 5.68 7.93
CA VAL A 28 2.71 5.14 6.65
C VAL A 28 3.29 3.77 6.35
N TYR A 29 4.60 3.60 6.53
CA TYR A 29 5.34 2.42 6.07
C TYR A 29 5.77 1.55 7.24
N THR A 30 5.72 0.24 7.06
CA THR A 30 6.28 -0.70 8.03
C THR A 30 7.80 -0.66 8.00
N GLU A 31 8.45 -1.08 9.09
CA GLU A 31 9.91 -1.17 9.16
C GLU A 31 10.48 -2.03 8.02
N LYS A 32 9.79 -3.14 7.69
CA LYS A 32 10.19 -4.04 6.60
C LYS A 32 10.08 -3.38 5.22
N GLU A 33 9.03 -2.59 4.97
CA GLU A 33 8.93 -1.80 3.74
C GLU A 33 10.09 -0.80 3.62
N ILE A 34 10.38 -0.07 4.70
CA ILE A 34 11.48 0.91 4.74
C ILE A 34 12.83 0.22 4.50
N GLU A 35 13.07 -0.93 5.12
CA GLU A 35 14.30 -1.70 4.95
C GLU A 35 14.48 -2.16 3.49
N ILE A 36 13.43 -2.70 2.87
CA ILE A 36 13.49 -3.18 1.47
C ILE A 36 13.75 -2.02 0.51
N ILE A 37 13.07 -0.89 0.70
CA ILE A 37 13.22 0.26 -0.19
C ILE A 37 14.60 0.90 -0.02
N SER A 38 15.10 1.01 1.22
CA SER A 38 16.43 1.56 1.48
C SER A 38 17.54 0.70 0.87
N LYS A 39 17.45 -0.63 0.96
CA LYS A 39 18.40 -1.57 0.31
C LYS A 39 18.43 -1.46 -1.21
N LYS A 40 17.34 -1.01 -1.83
CA LYS A 40 17.22 -0.84 -3.30
C LYS A 40 17.51 0.60 -3.77
N GLY A 41 18.22 1.39 -2.95
CA GLY A 41 18.62 2.76 -3.31
C GLY A 41 17.62 3.84 -2.93
N ASN A 42 16.69 3.54 -2.02
CA ASN A 42 15.78 4.52 -1.41
C ASN A 42 14.88 5.29 -2.40
N SER A 43 14.28 4.56 -3.35
CA SER A 43 13.49 5.14 -4.44
C SER A 43 12.21 5.85 -3.94
N GLU A 44 12.09 7.14 -4.23
CA GLU A 44 10.88 7.95 -3.96
C GLU A 44 9.63 7.38 -4.64
N ALA A 45 9.78 6.88 -5.87
CA ALA A 45 8.69 6.23 -6.61
C ALA A 45 8.21 4.94 -5.91
N SER A 46 9.12 4.20 -5.26
CA SER A 46 8.76 3.00 -4.49
C SER A 46 7.94 3.31 -3.25
N TYR A 47 8.23 4.43 -2.57
CA TYR A 47 7.40 4.94 -1.47
C TYR A 47 6.05 5.42 -1.99
N ALA A 48 6.05 6.24 -3.05
CA ALA A 48 4.83 6.78 -3.64
C ALA A 48 3.86 5.70 -4.14
N GLY A 49 4.36 4.67 -4.82
CA GLY A 49 3.56 3.54 -5.28
C GLY A 49 2.92 2.76 -4.13
N ARG A 50 3.66 2.52 -3.05
CA ARG A 50 3.11 1.86 -1.86
C ARG A 50 2.10 2.74 -1.12
N PHE A 51 2.35 4.04 -1.00
CA PHE A 51 1.38 4.98 -0.45
C PHE A 51 0.07 4.89 -1.23
N SER A 52 0.14 5.00 -2.56
CA SER A 52 -1.03 4.92 -3.44
C SER A 52 -1.75 3.58 -3.29
N ALA A 53 -1.02 2.47 -3.19
CA ALA A 53 -1.62 1.16 -2.98
C ALA A 53 -2.34 1.04 -1.63
N LYS A 54 -1.81 1.62 -0.55
CA LYS A 54 -2.49 1.61 0.75
C LYS A 54 -3.78 2.43 0.73
N GLU A 55 -3.79 3.57 0.05
CA GLU A 55 -5.01 4.37 -0.19
C GLU A 55 -6.03 3.61 -1.07
N ALA A 56 -5.56 2.94 -2.13
CA ALA A 56 -6.41 2.11 -2.98
C ALA A 56 -7.04 0.94 -2.19
N ILE A 57 -6.28 0.27 -1.34
CA ILE A 57 -6.78 -0.79 -0.44
C ILE A 57 -7.83 -0.22 0.52
N SER A 58 -7.55 0.94 1.11
CA SER A 58 -8.49 1.62 2.00
C SER A 58 -9.84 1.94 1.34
N LYS A 59 -9.81 2.35 0.06
CA LYS A 59 -11.01 2.57 -0.76
C LYS A 59 -11.74 1.26 -1.07
N ALA A 60 -11.01 0.20 -1.44
CA ALA A 60 -11.60 -1.11 -1.73
C ALA A 60 -12.30 -1.74 -0.51
N LEU A 61 -11.81 -1.46 0.71
CA LEU A 61 -12.45 -1.88 1.97
C LEU A 61 -13.72 -1.07 2.30
N GLY A 62 -13.94 0.09 1.66
CA GLY A 62 -15.12 0.93 1.86
C GLY A 62 -15.15 1.72 3.17
N THR A 63 -14.14 1.59 4.02
CA THR A 63 -14.09 2.23 5.35
C THR A 63 -13.35 3.57 5.36
N GLY A 64 -12.53 3.85 4.34
CA GLY A 64 -11.43 4.80 4.46
C GLY A 64 -10.38 4.32 5.47
N VAL A 65 -9.39 5.16 5.81
CA VAL A 65 -8.38 4.85 6.85
C VAL A 65 -9.00 5.11 8.22
N ARG A 66 -9.97 4.26 8.57
CA ARG A 66 -10.71 4.29 9.82
C ARG A 66 -10.66 2.89 10.39
N ASN A 67 -10.37 2.77 11.69
CA ASN A 67 -10.24 1.51 12.43
C ASN A 67 -8.99 0.68 12.14
N PHE A 68 -8.09 1.14 11.28
CA PHE A 68 -6.77 0.57 11.06
C PHE A 68 -5.73 1.65 10.73
N ASN A 69 -4.46 1.33 10.93
CA ASN A 69 -3.33 2.18 10.57
C ASN A 69 -2.77 1.77 9.20
N LEU A 70 -2.16 2.70 8.47
CA LEU A 70 -1.51 2.38 7.19
C LEU A 70 -0.39 1.33 7.36
N THR A 71 0.23 1.25 8.54
CA THR A 71 1.22 0.22 8.90
C THR A 71 0.62 -1.16 9.17
N ASP A 72 -0.70 -1.28 9.29
CA ASP A 72 -1.40 -2.56 9.36
C ASP A 72 -1.52 -3.23 7.97
N ILE A 73 -1.20 -2.48 6.91
CA ILE A 73 -1.08 -2.94 5.53
C ILE A 73 0.41 -2.94 5.18
N GLU A 74 1.00 -4.10 4.89
CA GLU A 74 2.39 -4.22 4.46
C GLU A 74 2.44 -4.70 3.01
N ILE A 75 3.17 -3.98 2.14
CA ILE A 75 3.25 -4.28 0.71
C ILE A 75 4.65 -4.75 0.34
N LEU A 76 4.73 -6.03 -0.01
CA LEU A 76 5.96 -6.72 -0.40
C LEU A 76 5.88 -7.13 -1.87
N ASN A 77 6.97 -7.66 -2.40
CA ASN A 77 7.04 -8.21 -3.75
C ASN A 77 7.46 -9.67 -3.66
N ASP A 78 6.87 -10.54 -4.49
CA ASP A 78 7.34 -11.91 -4.65
C ASP A 78 8.67 -11.98 -5.43
N GLU A 79 9.17 -13.18 -5.68
CA GLU A 79 10.42 -13.42 -6.41
C GLU A 79 10.39 -12.90 -7.86
N LEU A 80 9.20 -12.81 -8.45
CA LEU A 80 8.98 -12.28 -9.81
C LEU A 80 8.69 -10.77 -9.82
N GLY A 81 8.63 -10.13 -8.64
CA GLY A 81 8.36 -8.72 -8.48
C GLY A 81 6.87 -8.35 -8.36
N LYS A 82 5.93 -9.30 -8.44
CA LYS A 82 4.51 -9.00 -8.28
C LYS A 82 4.25 -8.51 -6.85
N PRO A 83 3.56 -7.36 -6.67
CA PRO A 83 3.24 -6.88 -5.33
C PRO A 83 2.16 -7.74 -4.67
N PHE A 84 2.30 -8.00 -3.37
CA PHE A 84 1.30 -8.67 -2.54
C PHE A 84 1.15 -7.97 -1.18
N VAL A 85 0.02 -8.19 -0.53
CA VAL A 85 -0.36 -7.51 0.71
C VAL A 85 -0.35 -8.46 1.90
N VAL A 86 0.30 -8.05 2.97
CA VAL A 86 0.25 -8.71 4.28
C VAL A 86 -0.51 -7.81 5.24
N PHE A 87 -1.56 -8.35 5.85
CA PHE A 87 -2.38 -7.63 6.83
C PHE A 87 -1.93 -7.94 8.26
N LYS A 88 -2.02 -6.96 9.15
CA LYS A 88 -1.67 -7.08 10.56
C LYS A 88 -2.82 -6.58 11.45
N ASN A 89 -2.75 -6.91 12.74
CA ASN A 89 -3.65 -6.38 13.78
C ASN A 89 -5.14 -6.53 13.41
N ASN A 90 -5.96 -5.51 13.65
CA ASN A 90 -7.41 -5.53 13.42
C ASN A 90 -7.81 -5.84 11.96
N LEU A 91 -6.92 -5.55 10.99
CA LEU A 91 -7.16 -5.85 9.59
C LEU A 91 -7.21 -7.35 9.29
N LEU A 92 -6.59 -8.20 10.13
CA LEU A 92 -6.67 -9.66 9.97
C LEU A 92 -8.12 -10.16 10.06
N GLU A 93 -8.90 -9.67 11.03
CA GLU A 93 -10.29 -10.06 11.18
C GLU A 93 -11.19 -9.46 10.11
N ILE A 94 -10.95 -8.21 9.71
CA ILE A 94 -11.67 -7.57 8.59
C ILE A 94 -11.48 -8.40 7.29
N MET A 95 -10.27 -8.92 7.08
CA MET A 95 -9.89 -9.70 5.90
C MET A 95 -10.20 -11.19 6.01
N LYS A 96 -10.83 -11.67 7.08
CA LYS A 96 -11.25 -13.07 7.20
C LYS A 96 -12.24 -13.42 6.08
N GLY A 97 -11.97 -14.53 5.38
CA GLY A 97 -12.73 -14.95 4.20
C GLY A 97 -12.58 -14.06 2.97
N LYS A 98 -11.62 -13.12 2.97
CA LYS A 98 -11.38 -12.18 1.86
C LYS A 98 -9.90 -12.16 1.48
N LYS A 99 -9.61 -11.78 0.24
CA LYS A 99 -8.26 -11.46 -0.24
C LYS A 99 -8.29 -10.16 -1.04
N ILE A 100 -7.14 -9.51 -1.15
CA ILE A 100 -6.98 -8.32 -1.99
C ILE A 100 -5.89 -8.59 -3.02
N GLU A 101 -6.15 -8.22 -4.26
CA GLU A 101 -5.14 -8.16 -5.32
C GLU A 101 -4.85 -6.69 -5.61
N ILE A 102 -3.58 -6.35 -5.81
CA ILE A 102 -3.14 -4.99 -6.14
C ILE A 102 -2.27 -4.97 -7.38
N SER A 103 -2.27 -3.83 -8.06
CA SER A 103 -1.29 -3.51 -9.09
C SER A 103 -0.82 -2.07 -8.88
N ILE A 104 0.49 -1.85 -9.05
CA ILE A 104 1.16 -0.58 -8.83
C ILE A 104 1.86 -0.19 -10.12
N SER A 105 1.70 1.06 -10.53
CA SER A 105 2.42 1.65 -11.65
C SER A 105 2.95 3.03 -11.28
N HIS A 106 3.99 3.48 -11.95
CA HIS A 106 4.46 4.85 -11.82
C HIS A 106 5.11 5.33 -13.12
N SER A 107 5.10 6.65 -13.30
CA SER A 107 5.84 7.35 -14.34
C SER A 107 6.86 8.29 -13.68
N ARG A 108 7.28 9.34 -14.40
CA ARG A 108 8.20 10.34 -13.87
C ARG A 108 7.62 11.13 -12.70
N GLU A 109 6.34 11.49 -12.78
CA GLU A 109 5.72 12.46 -11.85
C GLU A 109 4.70 11.83 -10.91
N TYR A 110 4.09 10.73 -11.32
CA TYR A 110 2.97 10.13 -10.62
C TYR A 110 3.20 8.65 -10.35
N ALA A 111 2.69 8.19 -9.21
CA ALA A 111 2.49 6.78 -8.91
C ALA A 111 1.00 6.52 -8.71
N THR A 112 0.52 5.37 -9.15
CA THR A 112 -0.88 4.96 -9.07
C THR A 112 -0.98 3.50 -8.66
N ALA A 113 -2.09 3.15 -8.02
CA ALA A 113 -2.38 1.77 -7.69
C ALA A 113 -3.87 1.48 -7.74
N ILE A 114 -4.19 0.24 -8.11
CA ILE A 114 -5.53 -0.32 -8.04
C ILE A 114 -5.54 -1.49 -7.04
N ALA A 115 -6.66 -1.64 -6.33
CA ALA A 115 -6.92 -2.74 -5.41
C ALA A 115 -8.30 -3.35 -5.70
N ILE A 116 -8.37 -4.68 -5.70
CA ILE A 116 -9.60 -5.45 -5.88
C ILE A 116 -9.77 -6.38 -4.68
N LEU A 117 -10.83 -6.14 -3.90
CA LEU A 117 -11.22 -6.98 -2.78
C LEU A 117 -12.16 -8.08 -3.28
N ILE A 118 -11.83 -9.33 -3.00
CA ILE A 118 -12.59 -10.51 -3.44
C ILE A 118 -12.73 -11.51 -2.29
N GLU A 119 -13.78 -12.33 -2.33
CA GLU A 119 -13.93 -13.46 -1.40
C GLU A 119 -12.79 -14.49 -1.61
N LYS A 120 -12.35 -15.11 -0.51
CA LYS A 120 -11.56 -16.34 -0.56
C LYS A 120 -12.51 -17.51 -0.77
N GLU A 121 -12.15 -18.39 -1.69
CA GLU A 121 -12.76 -19.72 -1.85
C GLU A 121 -12.56 -20.56 -0.59
#